data_AF-A0A8H6X443-F1
#
_entry.id   AF-A0A8H6X443-F1
#
_cell.length_a   1.000
_cell.length_b   1.000
_cell.length_c   1.000
_cell.angle_alpha   90.00
_cell.angle_beta   90.00
_cell.angle_gamma   90.00
#
_symmetry.space_group_name_H-M   'P 1'
#
loop_
_entity.id
_entity.type
_entity.pdbx_description
1 polymer ?
#
loop_
_entity_poly.entity_id
_entity_poly.type
_entity_poly.pdbx_seq_one_letter_code
_entity_poly.pdbx_strand_id
1 'polypeptide(L)'
;MKSLIESTANYCLEDARALAHGPDGFLYNYNNTDFSTSIYVEQRSSAPAKVQSGTYTIIYPLRNPNPAALNLSVILLRAQNASDLDFNRDLCPSLEQSRSSHHHFCSYTIHVLCHYKKNFRSRLDEPALASPSRRALPDGYKTPQLPIKLCTIKESSIKGNLAVHVETLVNQLHLTYAQLTKAVLSIHDQATQALNHGAKAIRAFDINPFLRCQIFQLGIGLFHLCLNLSWAILNVHRGHVNHEGTLVHLFVIIEKTRLGGQHPDYHSLLSALMQILDGLLLDAWRIECGYSTLAEYAASNPTATQLRTTAAKILYNHGTPNRPPTAPDAPVDTVRENTQRLIHDLIYLCEVTRAISAGDFGRVEDILTTLSMMFCGAGSKKITQRKSCISRTT
;
A
#
# COMPACT_ATOMS: atom_id res chain seq x y z
N MET A 1 24.95 -25.94 19.61
CA MET A 1 24.29 -24.73 19.04
C MET A 1 24.40 -24.69 17.52
N LYS A 2 25.60 -24.74 16.92
CA LYS A 2 25.79 -24.73 15.44
C LYS A 2 24.99 -25.81 14.70
N SER A 3 25.11 -27.07 15.11
CA SER A 3 24.38 -28.19 14.50
C SER A 3 22.84 -28.04 14.61
N LEU A 4 22.33 -27.46 15.70
CA LEU A 4 20.90 -27.19 15.85
C LEU A 4 20.44 -26.11 14.86
N ILE A 5 21.18 -25.00 14.75
CA ILE A 5 20.89 -23.92 13.81
C ILE A 5 20.93 -24.43 12.36
N GLU A 6 21.94 -25.23 12.02
CA GLU A 6 22.06 -25.84 10.69
C GLU A 6 20.91 -26.80 10.41
N SER A 7 20.52 -27.63 11.38
CA SER A 7 19.38 -28.53 11.26
C SER A 7 18.07 -27.76 11.06
N THR A 8 17.82 -26.71 11.83
CA THR A 8 16.63 -25.87 11.69
C THR A 8 16.61 -25.16 10.34
N ALA A 9 17.75 -24.59 9.91
CA ALA A 9 17.85 -23.92 8.61
C ALA A 9 17.61 -24.87 7.44
N ASN A 10 18.11 -26.11 7.52
CA ASN A 10 17.87 -27.12 6.50
C ASN A 10 16.39 -27.57 6.51
N TYR A 11 15.79 -27.75 7.69
CA TYR A 11 14.36 -28.08 7.79
C TYR A 11 13.47 -27.01 7.15
N CYS A 12 13.70 -25.73 7.44
CA CYS A 12 12.98 -24.62 6.80
C CYS A 12 13.16 -24.60 5.27
N LEU A 13 14.36 -24.93 4.79
CA LEU A 13 14.64 -24.99 3.36
C LEU A 13 13.93 -26.19 2.69
N GLU A 14 13.85 -27.34 3.34
CA GLU A 14 13.09 -28.49 2.84
C GLU A 14 11.59 -28.19 2.77
N ASP A 15 11.02 -27.53 3.79
CA ASP A 15 9.62 -27.08 3.75
C ASP A 15 9.39 -26.09 2.60
N ALA A 16 10.32 -25.16 2.38
CA ALA A 16 10.27 -24.22 1.26
C ALA A 16 10.33 -24.94 -0.10
N ARG A 17 11.20 -25.96 -0.23
CA ARG A 17 11.27 -26.81 -1.43
C ARG A 17 9.95 -27.56 -1.64
N ALA A 18 9.43 -28.21 -0.62
CA ALA A 18 8.17 -28.93 -0.71
C ALA A 18 7.03 -28.02 -1.18
N LEU A 19 6.95 -26.80 -0.65
CA LEU A 19 5.98 -25.79 -1.13
C LEU A 19 6.22 -25.41 -2.60
N ALA A 20 7.47 -25.11 -2.97
CA ALA A 20 7.82 -24.61 -4.29
C ALA A 20 7.56 -25.64 -5.41
N HIS A 21 7.73 -26.93 -5.13
CA HIS A 21 7.41 -28.04 -6.04
C HIS A 21 5.92 -28.41 -6.06
N GLY A 22 5.13 -27.84 -5.15
CA GLY A 22 3.71 -28.13 -4.99
C GLY A 22 2.80 -27.66 -6.16
N PRO A 23 1.59 -28.22 -6.25
CA PRO A 23 0.61 -27.83 -7.27
C PRO A 23 0.11 -26.37 -7.10
N ASP A 24 0.13 -25.87 -5.87
CA ASP A 24 -0.60 -24.67 -5.46
C ASP A 24 0.14 -23.34 -5.67
N GLY A 25 1.42 -23.40 -6.08
CA GLY A 25 2.26 -22.22 -6.23
C GLY A 25 2.57 -21.54 -4.89
N PHE A 26 3.25 -20.40 -4.98
CA PHE A 26 3.71 -19.65 -3.81
C PHE A 26 3.84 -18.15 -4.13
N LEU A 27 3.81 -17.36 -3.07
CA LEU A 27 4.20 -15.95 -3.11
C LEU A 27 5.70 -15.86 -2.81
N TYR A 28 6.37 -15.02 -3.56
CA TYR A 28 7.81 -14.81 -3.55
C TYR A 28 8.12 -13.37 -3.16
N ASN A 29 8.91 -13.18 -2.11
CA ASN A 29 9.38 -11.88 -1.67
C ASN A 29 10.85 -11.98 -1.27
N TYR A 30 11.60 -10.93 -1.57
CA TYR A 30 12.96 -10.78 -1.10
C TYR A 30 13.26 -9.29 -0.91
N ASN A 31 14.26 -9.02 -0.07
CA ASN A 31 14.75 -7.68 0.20
C ASN A 31 16.25 -7.73 0.56
N ASN A 32 16.94 -6.61 0.42
CA ASN A 32 18.31 -6.47 0.89
C ASN A 32 18.40 -6.68 2.41
N THR A 33 19.49 -7.27 2.85
CA THR A 33 19.89 -7.34 4.25
C THR A 33 21.32 -6.85 4.37
N ASP A 34 21.53 -5.82 5.19
CA ASP A 34 22.83 -5.22 5.42
C ASP A 34 23.32 -5.58 6.82
N PHE A 35 24.45 -6.29 6.89
CA PHE A 35 25.16 -6.58 8.13
C PHE A 35 26.26 -5.55 8.30
N SER A 36 26.03 -4.60 9.20
CA SER A 36 27.06 -3.65 9.61
C SER A 36 27.97 -4.30 10.65
N THR A 37 29.25 -4.37 10.36
CA THR A 37 30.28 -4.76 11.33
C THR A 37 30.82 -3.51 12.05
N SER A 38 31.62 -3.71 13.10
CA SER A 38 32.09 -2.63 13.99
C SER A 38 32.62 -1.40 13.23
N ILE A 39 32.32 -0.20 13.74
CA ILE A 39 32.84 1.07 13.23
C ILE A 39 34.35 1.26 13.49
N TYR A 40 34.97 0.37 14.27
CA TYR A 40 36.35 0.48 14.77
C TYR A 40 37.34 -0.52 14.16
N VAL A 41 36.97 -1.27 13.13
CA VAL A 41 37.98 -2.09 12.43
C VAL A 41 38.86 -1.16 11.61
N GLU A 42 40.16 -1.09 11.92
CA GLU A 42 41.16 -0.55 10.99
C GLU A 42 40.90 -1.15 9.61
N GLN A 43 40.72 -0.30 8.59
CA GLN A 43 40.54 -0.74 7.21
C GLN A 43 41.84 -1.35 6.70
N ARG A 44 42.05 -2.63 6.99
CA ARG A 44 43.12 -3.42 6.41
C ARG A 44 42.61 -4.06 5.12
N SER A 45 43.49 -4.27 4.13
CA SER A 45 43.13 -4.91 2.86
C SER A 45 42.53 -6.31 3.02
N SER A 46 42.83 -6.99 4.14
CA SER A 46 42.31 -8.30 4.52
C SER A 46 41.11 -8.25 5.47
N ALA A 47 40.69 -7.07 5.92
CA ALA A 47 39.56 -6.94 6.83
C ALA A 47 38.23 -7.09 6.07
N PRO A 48 37.19 -7.70 6.69
CA PRO A 48 35.86 -7.75 6.08
C PRO A 48 35.32 -6.34 5.84
N ALA A 49 34.55 -6.18 4.77
CA ALA A 49 33.89 -4.92 4.46
C ALA A 49 33.04 -4.44 5.66
N LYS A 50 33.07 -3.13 5.91
CA LYS A 50 32.28 -2.49 6.99
C LYS A 50 30.81 -2.87 6.93
N VAL A 51 30.26 -2.94 5.72
CA VAL A 51 28.91 -3.41 5.46
C VAL A 51 29.00 -4.58 4.51
N GLN A 52 28.46 -5.72 4.93
CA GLN A 52 28.21 -6.85 4.05
C GLN A 52 26.74 -6.83 3.68
N SER A 53 26.46 -6.66 2.39
CA SER A 53 25.10 -6.70 1.85
C SER A 53 24.81 -8.10 1.30
N GLY A 54 23.60 -8.58 1.56
CA GLY A 54 23.04 -9.77 0.95
C GLY A 54 21.57 -9.56 0.60
N THR A 55 20.93 -10.62 0.11
CA THR A 55 19.49 -10.63 -0.12
C THR A 55 18.88 -11.77 0.68
N TYR A 56 17.84 -11.44 1.45
CA TYR A 56 17.06 -12.40 2.20
C TYR A 56 15.71 -12.60 1.53
N THR A 57 15.30 -13.85 1.44
CA THR A 57 14.15 -14.26 0.66
C THR A 57 13.21 -15.11 1.51
N ILE A 58 11.91 -14.88 1.33
CA ILE A 58 10.84 -15.58 2.01
C ILE A 58 9.83 -16.00 0.95
N ILE A 59 9.39 -17.25 1.01
CA ILE A 59 8.24 -17.71 0.24
C ILE A 59 7.05 -18.00 1.17
N TYR A 60 5.85 -17.84 0.65
CA TYR A 60 4.61 -18.01 1.41
C TYR A 60 3.65 -18.92 0.65
N PRO A 61 2.97 -19.85 1.32
CA PRO A 61 1.88 -20.59 0.69
C PRO A 61 0.76 -19.60 0.31
N LEU A 62 0.15 -19.82 -0.85
CA LEU A 62 -0.99 -19.03 -1.26
C LEU A 62 -2.23 -19.43 -0.45
N ARG A 63 -3.02 -18.44 -0.02
CA ARG A 63 -4.32 -18.68 0.62
C ARG A 63 -5.36 -18.97 -0.45
N ASN A 64 -6.05 -20.10 -0.35
CA ASN A 64 -7.07 -20.55 -1.31
C ASN A 64 -6.54 -20.53 -2.76
N PRO A 65 -5.46 -21.28 -3.05
CA PRO A 65 -4.84 -21.28 -4.37
C PRO A 65 -5.84 -21.78 -5.43
N ASN A 66 -5.79 -21.16 -6.61
CA ASN A 66 -6.43 -21.69 -7.81
C ASN A 66 -5.33 -22.04 -8.81
N PRO A 67 -4.90 -23.32 -8.90
CA PRO A 67 -3.82 -23.74 -9.81
C PRO A 67 -4.07 -23.35 -11.27
N ALA A 68 -5.33 -23.31 -11.72
CA ALA A 68 -5.67 -22.89 -13.08
C ALA A 68 -5.38 -21.40 -13.32
N ALA A 69 -5.54 -20.57 -12.30
CA ALA A 69 -5.21 -19.14 -12.37
C ALA A 69 -3.69 -18.89 -12.37
N LEU A 70 -2.87 -19.88 -12.03
CA LEU A 70 -1.40 -19.79 -12.06
C LEU A 70 -0.81 -20.33 -13.36
N ASN A 71 -1.63 -20.76 -14.32
CA ASN A 71 -1.14 -21.30 -15.57
C ASN A 71 -0.49 -20.19 -16.42
N LEU A 72 0.84 -20.25 -16.55
CA LEU A 72 1.60 -19.21 -17.22
C LEU A 72 1.27 -19.08 -18.70
N SER A 73 1.04 -20.18 -19.42
CA SER A 73 0.75 -20.11 -20.85
C SER A 73 -0.58 -19.40 -21.11
N VAL A 74 -1.58 -19.65 -20.26
CA VAL A 74 -2.88 -18.96 -20.30
C VAL A 74 -2.70 -17.47 -19.99
N ILE A 75 -1.93 -17.13 -18.95
CA ILE A 75 -1.64 -15.72 -18.60
C ILE A 75 -0.95 -14.99 -19.76
N LEU A 76 0.06 -15.61 -20.37
CA LEU A 76 0.80 -15.00 -21.48
C LEU A 76 -0.07 -14.84 -22.73
N LEU A 77 -0.93 -15.82 -23.03
CA LEU A 77 -1.89 -15.72 -24.12
C LEU A 77 -2.89 -14.58 -23.89
N ARG A 78 -3.42 -14.43 -22.67
CA ARG A 78 -4.29 -13.29 -22.31
C ARG A 78 -3.56 -11.96 -22.47
N ALA A 79 -2.31 -11.87 -22.00
CA ALA A 79 -1.51 -10.65 -22.10
C ALA A 79 -1.22 -10.25 -23.56
N GLN A 80 -1.05 -11.21 -24.46
CA GLN A 80 -0.87 -10.95 -25.90
C GLN A 80 -2.16 -10.46 -26.58
N ASN A 81 -3.31 -10.96 -26.12
CA ASN A 81 -4.62 -10.62 -26.68
C ASN A 81 -5.33 -9.48 -25.93
N ALA A 82 -4.68 -8.90 -24.91
CA ALA A 82 -5.27 -7.84 -24.11
C ALA A 82 -5.42 -6.57 -24.95
N SER A 83 -6.61 -5.96 -24.88
CA SER A 83 -6.86 -4.64 -25.47
C SER A 83 -6.17 -3.53 -24.68
N ASP A 84 -6.13 -2.33 -25.27
CA ASP A 84 -5.73 -1.13 -24.53
C ASP A 84 -6.65 -0.89 -23.33
N LEU A 85 -6.10 -0.21 -22.32
CA LEU A 85 -6.88 0.15 -21.14
C LEU A 85 -7.93 1.17 -21.52
N ASP A 86 -9.17 0.89 -21.15
CA ASP A 86 -10.25 1.86 -21.18
C ASP A 86 -10.35 2.54 -19.81
N PHE A 87 -10.30 3.87 -19.79
CA PHE A 87 -10.33 4.62 -18.53
C PHE A 87 -11.61 4.37 -17.73
N ASN A 88 -12.76 4.40 -18.38
CA ASN A 88 -14.06 4.29 -17.70
C ASN A 88 -14.34 2.87 -17.22
N ARG A 89 -13.90 1.87 -17.96
CA ARG A 89 -14.10 0.45 -17.65
C ARG A 89 -13.04 -0.09 -16.67
N ASP A 90 -11.77 0.27 -16.86
CA ASP A 90 -10.64 -0.38 -16.19
C ASP A 90 -10.03 0.47 -15.06
N LEU A 91 -10.20 1.79 -15.09
CA LEU A 91 -9.58 2.73 -14.15
C LEU A 91 -10.57 3.50 -13.27
N CYS A 92 -11.85 3.60 -13.63
CA CYS A 92 -12.87 4.11 -12.72
C CYS A 92 -13.30 3.02 -11.72
N PRO A 93 -13.46 3.33 -10.43
CA PRO A 93 -14.08 2.40 -9.50
C PRO A 93 -15.51 2.06 -9.95
N SER A 94 -15.92 0.81 -9.77
CA SER A 94 -17.32 0.43 -9.99
C SER A 94 -18.26 1.14 -9.00
N LEU A 95 -19.56 1.14 -9.28
CA LEU A 95 -20.55 1.68 -8.34
C LEU A 95 -20.50 0.97 -6.98
N GLU A 96 -20.25 -0.34 -6.98
CA GLU A 96 -20.09 -1.13 -5.75
C GLU A 96 -18.85 -0.71 -4.97
N GLN A 97 -17.69 -0.60 -5.65
CA GLN A 97 -16.44 -0.16 -5.03
C GLN A 97 -16.56 1.26 -4.46
N SER A 98 -17.23 2.14 -5.19
CA SER A 98 -17.47 3.53 -4.76
C SER A 98 -18.35 3.59 -3.50
N ARG A 99 -19.45 2.81 -3.47
CA ARG A 99 -20.34 2.72 -2.30
C ARG A 99 -19.63 2.13 -1.09
N SER A 100 -18.85 1.06 -1.31
CA SER A 100 -18.04 0.41 -0.28
C SER A 100 -17.05 1.40 0.34
N SER A 101 -16.22 2.03 -0.49
CA SER A 101 -15.22 3.02 -0.06
C SER A 101 -15.86 4.20 0.68
N HIS A 102 -16.97 4.72 0.16
CA HIS A 102 -17.70 5.81 0.82
C HIS A 102 -18.26 5.40 2.19
N HIS A 103 -18.76 4.17 2.35
CA HIS A 103 -19.20 3.66 3.65
C HIS A 103 -18.03 3.60 4.64
N HIS A 104 -16.85 3.18 4.20
CA HIS A 104 -15.64 3.16 5.02
C HIS A 104 -15.20 4.57 5.44
N PHE A 105 -15.24 5.53 4.52
CA PHE A 105 -14.96 6.94 4.83
C PHE A 105 -15.93 7.48 5.87
N CYS A 106 -17.24 7.25 5.71
CA CYS A 106 -18.24 7.63 6.69
C CYS A 106 -17.97 7.00 8.06
N SER A 107 -17.64 5.71 8.07
CA SER A 107 -17.31 4.98 9.29
C SER A 107 -16.10 5.58 10.00
N TYR A 108 -15.06 5.98 9.25
CA TYR A 108 -13.91 6.67 9.84
C TYR A 108 -14.27 8.05 10.39
N THR A 109 -15.03 8.85 9.64
CA THR A 109 -15.49 10.17 10.09
C THR A 109 -16.28 10.08 11.40
N ILE A 110 -17.11 9.04 11.56
CA ILE A 110 -17.81 8.75 12.82
C ILE A 110 -16.84 8.28 13.91
N HIS A 111 -15.90 7.39 13.57
CA HIS A 111 -14.89 6.89 14.51
C HIS A 111 -14.08 8.03 15.14
N VAL A 112 -13.69 9.04 14.36
CA VAL A 112 -13.00 10.24 14.86
C VAL A 112 -13.86 10.96 15.91
N LEU A 113 -15.15 11.19 15.64
CA LEU A 113 -16.06 11.80 16.62
C LEU A 113 -16.11 10.97 17.91
N CYS A 114 -16.32 9.67 17.80
CA CYS A 114 -16.41 8.75 18.92
C CYS A 114 -15.11 8.62 19.73
N HIS A 115 -13.95 8.69 19.08
CA HIS A 115 -12.65 8.59 19.73
C HIS A 115 -12.35 9.81 20.62
N TYR A 116 -12.53 11.02 20.06
CA TYR A 116 -12.12 12.27 20.72
C TYR A 116 -13.22 12.88 21.61
N LYS A 117 -14.50 12.51 21.43
CA LYS A 117 -15.60 13.02 22.27
C LYS A 117 -16.11 11.93 23.20
N LYS A 118 -15.85 12.10 24.50
CA LYS A 118 -16.22 11.15 25.57
C LYS A 118 -17.68 10.70 25.50
N ASN A 119 -18.60 11.61 25.20
CA ASN A 119 -20.04 11.36 25.14
C ASN A 119 -20.44 10.38 24.01
N PHE A 120 -19.57 10.16 23.03
CA PHE A 120 -19.81 9.24 21.92
C PHE A 120 -19.01 7.94 22.02
N ARG A 121 -18.17 7.76 23.05
CA ARG A 121 -17.25 6.61 23.16
C ARG A 121 -17.97 5.26 23.24
N SER A 122 -19.12 5.20 23.91
CA SER A 122 -19.94 3.98 24.02
C SER A 122 -20.43 3.46 22.67
N ARG A 123 -20.36 4.29 21.63
CA ARG A 123 -20.86 3.98 20.29
C ARG A 123 -19.82 3.36 19.36
N LEU A 124 -18.55 3.28 19.79
CA LEU A 124 -17.46 2.71 18.98
C LEU A 124 -17.73 1.27 18.56
N ASP A 125 -18.43 0.52 19.41
CA ASP A 125 -18.70 -0.90 19.22
C ASP A 125 -20.10 -1.15 18.63
N GLU A 126 -20.84 -0.11 18.24
CA GLU A 126 -22.16 -0.27 17.62
C GLU A 126 -22.01 -0.95 16.23
N PRO A 127 -22.60 -2.14 16.01
CA PRO A 127 -22.52 -2.82 14.71
C PRO A 127 -23.08 -1.97 13.56
N ALA A 128 -24.09 -1.15 13.86
CA ALA A 128 -24.70 -0.23 12.91
C ALA A 128 -23.75 0.88 12.43
N LEU A 129 -22.61 1.12 13.11
CA LEU A 129 -21.58 2.10 12.75
C LEU A 129 -20.30 1.44 12.20
N ALA A 130 -20.23 0.11 12.25
CA ALA A 130 -19.08 -0.63 11.76
C ALA A 130 -18.92 -0.51 10.23
N SER A 131 -17.67 -0.70 9.82
CA SER A 131 -17.27 -0.87 8.42
C SER A 131 -17.51 -2.32 7.98
N PRO A 132 -18.17 -2.55 6.83
CA PRO A 132 -18.40 -3.90 6.32
C PRO A 132 -17.08 -4.53 5.89
N SER A 133 -16.84 -5.78 6.27
CA SER A 133 -15.72 -6.53 5.69
C SER A 133 -15.96 -6.75 4.20
N ARG A 134 -14.91 -6.62 3.40
CA ARG A 134 -14.93 -6.96 1.97
C ARG A 134 -14.33 -8.33 1.75
N ARG A 135 -13.05 -8.51 2.07
CA ARG A 135 -12.32 -9.78 2.03
C ARG A 135 -11.28 -9.80 3.14
N ALA A 136 -11.75 -9.62 4.38
CA ALA A 136 -10.92 -9.77 5.57
C ALA A 136 -10.30 -11.18 5.64
N LEU A 137 -9.09 -11.23 6.17
CA LEU A 137 -8.50 -12.47 6.65
C LEU A 137 -9.31 -12.99 7.85
N PRO A 138 -9.36 -14.32 8.06
CA PRO A 138 -10.02 -14.88 9.24
C PRO A 138 -9.36 -14.38 10.51
N ASP A 139 -10.14 -14.22 11.58
CA ASP A 139 -9.62 -13.81 12.88
C ASP A 139 -8.51 -14.76 13.35
N GLY A 140 -7.41 -14.18 13.83
CA GLY A 140 -6.24 -14.94 14.28
C GLY A 140 -5.39 -15.56 13.17
N TYR A 141 -5.73 -15.35 11.90
CA TYR A 141 -4.93 -15.87 10.78
C TYR A 141 -3.51 -15.31 10.80
N LYS A 142 -2.53 -16.21 10.67
CA LYS A 142 -1.11 -15.89 10.53
C LYS A 142 -0.60 -16.51 9.25
N THR A 143 -0.05 -15.68 8.36
CA THR A 143 0.56 -16.19 7.12
C THR A 143 1.82 -16.99 7.46
N PRO A 144 1.90 -18.28 7.10
CA PRO A 144 3.14 -19.05 7.24
C PRO A 144 4.25 -18.41 6.41
N GLN A 145 5.46 -18.35 6.97
CA GLN A 145 6.62 -17.77 6.31
C GLN A 145 7.71 -18.84 6.23
N LEU A 146 8.15 -19.14 5.02
CA LEU A 146 9.22 -20.10 4.78
C LEU A 146 10.45 -19.34 4.31
N PRO A 147 11.32 -18.92 5.23
CA PRO A 147 12.56 -18.26 4.87
C PRO A 147 13.51 -19.25 4.20
N ILE A 148 14.25 -18.76 3.20
CA ILE A 148 15.32 -19.52 2.57
C ILE A 148 16.69 -18.96 2.98
N LYS A 149 17.78 -19.58 2.50
CA LYS A 149 19.13 -19.18 2.90
C LYS A 149 19.46 -17.80 2.33
N LEU A 150 19.96 -16.92 3.20
CA LEU A 150 20.53 -15.64 2.81
C LEU A 150 21.61 -15.85 1.75
N CYS A 151 21.56 -15.06 0.66
CA CYS A 151 22.61 -15.05 -0.35
C CYS A 151 23.43 -13.75 -0.29
N THR A 152 24.69 -13.81 -0.72
CA THR A 152 25.60 -12.64 -0.76
C THR A 152 25.39 -11.76 -2.01
N ILE A 153 24.25 -11.92 -2.69
CA ILE A 153 23.91 -11.19 -3.90
C ILE A 153 23.23 -9.89 -3.48
N LYS A 154 23.70 -8.76 -4.00
CA LYS A 154 23.05 -7.47 -3.81
C LYS A 154 22.00 -7.24 -4.91
N GLU A 155 20.73 -7.13 -4.55
CA GLU A 155 19.64 -7.00 -5.53
C GLU A 155 19.50 -5.59 -6.15
N SER A 156 20.30 -4.62 -5.74
CA SER A 156 20.18 -3.19 -6.10
C SER A 156 20.52 -2.86 -7.57
N SER A 157 20.59 -3.84 -8.46
CA SER A 157 20.84 -3.68 -9.89
C SER A 157 20.07 -4.74 -10.67
N ILE A 158 19.81 -4.51 -11.97
CA ILE A 158 19.11 -5.50 -12.80
C ILE A 158 19.86 -6.85 -12.79
N LYS A 159 21.19 -6.83 -12.93
CA LYS A 159 22.03 -8.04 -12.89
C LYS A 159 21.94 -8.75 -11.53
N GLY A 160 22.01 -8.00 -10.44
CA GLY A 160 21.89 -8.54 -9.09
C GLY A 160 20.53 -9.16 -8.84
N ASN A 161 19.46 -8.48 -9.24
CA ASN A 161 18.09 -8.96 -9.13
C ASN A 161 17.85 -10.27 -9.92
N LEU A 162 18.38 -10.34 -11.15
CA LEU A 162 18.39 -11.58 -11.94
C LEU A 162 19.15 -12.73 -11.26
N ALA A 163 20.28 -12.43 -10.64
CA ALA A 163 21.06 -13.43 -9.92
C ALA A 163 20.33 -13.94 -8.67
N VAL A 164 19.58 -13.09 -7.95
CA VAL A 164 18.72 -13.52 -6.83
C VAL A 164 17.65 -14.52 -7.27
N HIS A 165 17.04 -14.31 -8.45
CA HIS A 165 16.05 -15.23 -9.01
C HIS A 165 16.61 -16.62 -9.29
N VAL A 166 17.80 -16.68 -9.91
CA VAL A 166 18.49 -17.95 -10.19
C VAL A 166 18.91 -18.62 -8.88
N GLU A 167 19.53 -17.86 -7.98
CA GLU A 167 19.97 -18.37 -6.69
C GLU A 167 18.81 -18.94 -5.88
N THR A 168 17.70 -18.22 -5.80
CA THR A 168 16.53 -18.70 -5.07
C THR A 168 15.87 -19.88 -5.76
N LEU A 169 15.34 -19.68 -6.97
CA LEU A 169 14.43 -20.64 -7.57
C LEU A 169 15.16 -21.89 -8.08
N VAL A 170 16.36 -21.73 -8.64
CA VAL A 170 17.11 -22.83 -9.25
C VAL A 170 18.05 -23.46 -8.22
N ASN A 171 18.92 -22.66 -7.59
CA ASN A 171 19.98 -23.23 -6.75
C ASN A 171 19.47 -23.66 -5.37
N GLN A 172 18.60 -22.88 -4.73
CA GLN A 172 18.12 -23.21 -3.38
C GLN A 172 16.86 -24.07 -3.41
N LEU A 173 15.85 -23.70 -4.21
CA LEU A 173 14.59 -24.44 -4.31
C LEU A 173 14.62 -25.63 -5.28
N HIS A 174 15.73 -25.79 -6.03
CA HIS A 174 15.93 -26.90 -6.98
C HIS A 174 14.85 -27.00 -8.06
N LEU A 175 14.28 -25.87 -8.48
CA LEU A 175 13.35 -25.84 -9.62
C LEU A 175 14.14 -25.85 -10.93
N THR A 176 13.82 -26.80 -11.79
CA THR A 176 14.30 -26.79 -13.17
C THR A 176 13.50 -25.80 -14.01
N TYR A 177 14.05 -25.33 -15.14
CA TYR A 177 13.31 -24.47 -16.07
C TYR A 177 12.02 -25.12 -16.60
N ALA A 178 12.00 -26.45 -16.70
CA ALA A 178 10.82 -27.22 -17.10
C ALA A 178 9.71 -27.23 -16.03
N GLN A 179 10.06 -27.06 -14.75
CA GLN A 179 9.10 -26.96 -13.64
C GLN A 179 8.57 -25.53 -13.47
N LEU A 180 9.25 -24.52 -14.01
CA LEU A 180 8.85 -23.11 -13.96
C LEU A 180 7.79 -22.76 -15.03
N THR A 181 6.72 -23.56 -15.08
CA THR A 181 5.57 -23.39 -15.99
C THR A 181 4.40 -22.63 -15.36
N LYS A 182 4.52 -22.28 -14.08
CA LYS A 182 3.52 -21.51 -13.34
C LYS A 182 3.95 -20.07 -13.13
N ALA A 183 2.96 -19.20 -13.00
CA ALA A 183 3.16 -17.86 -12.49
C ALA A 183 3.67 -17.88 -11.04
N VAL A 184 4.70 -17.09 -10.76
CA VAL A 184 5.23 -16.82 -9.43
C VAL A 184 4.77 -15.44 -9.02
N LEU A 185 3.94 -15.34 -7.98
CA LEU A 185 3.47 -14.05 -7.46
C LEU A 185 4.61 -13.37 -6.71
N SER A 186 5.09 -12.22 -7.20
CA SER A 186 6.29 -11.55 -6.73
C SER A 186 5.94 -10.21 -6.11
N ILE A 187 5.91 -10.10 -4.79
CA ILE A 187 5.53 -8.85 -4.10
C ILE A 187 6.79 -8.17 -3.59
N HIS A 188 7.07 -6.94 -4.03
CA HIS A 188 8.27 -6.21 -3.59
C HIS A 188 8.00 -4.72 -3.38
N ASP A 189 9.02 -4.02 -2.90
CA ASP A 189 9.04 -2.56 -2.90
C ASP A 189 9.02 -1.98 -4.34
N GLN A 190 8.99 -0.65 -4.42
CA GLN A 190 8.91 0.04 -5.70
C GLN A 190 10.19 -0.10 -6.54
N ALA A 191 11.36 -0.07 -5.90
CA ALA A 191 12.66 -0.09 -6.57
C ALA A 191 12.94 -1.48 -7.15
N THR A 192 12.77 -2.54 -6.36
CA THR A 192 12.90 -3.93 -6.79
C THR A 192 11.94 -4.25 -7.94
N GLN A 193 10.70 -3.77 -7.89
CA GLN A 193 9.79 -3.93 -9.04
C GLN A 193 10.29 -3.24 -10.31
N ALA A 194 10.83 -2.02 -10.19
CA ALA A 194 11.39 -1.31 -11.35
C ALA A 194 12.57 -2.09 -11.95
N LEU A 195 13.41 -2.71 -11.12
CA LEU A 195 14.49 -3.59 -11.57
C LEU A 195 13.96 -4.84 -12.27
N ASN A 196 12.92 -5.48 -11.73
CA ASN A 196 12.27 -6.64 -12.37
C ASN A 196 11.66 -6.28 -13.74
N HIS A 197 11.03 -5.11 -13.87
CA HIS A 197 10.55 -4.63 -15.17
C HIS A 197 11.68 -4.38 -16.16
N GLY A 198 12.77 -3.75 -15.71
CA GLY A 198 13.96 -3.57 -16.53
C GLY A 198 14.56 -4.91 -16.98
N ALA A 199 14.63 -5.88 -16.08
CA ALA A 199 15.05 -7.25 -16.38
C ALA A 199 14.18 -7.90 -17.45
N LYS A 200 12.85 -7.81 -17.32
CA LYS A 200 11.89 -8.34 -18.31
C LYS A 200 12.07 -7.68 -19.68
N ALA A 201 12.32 -6.37 -19.72
CA ALA A 201 12.52 -5.64 -20.96
C ALA A 201 13.81 -6.06 -21.69
N ILE A 202 14.95 -6.13 -20.99
CA ILE A 202 16.24 -6.48 -21.61
C ILE A 202 16.31 -7.96 -22.02
N ARG A 203 15.51 -8.83 -21.38
CA ARG A 203 15.49 -10.28 -21.63
C ARG A 203 14.32 -10.73 -22.49
N ALA A 204 13.62 -9.82 -23.16
CA ALA A 204 12.38 -10.15 -23.90
C ALA A 204 12.57 -11.25 -24.96
N PHE A 205 13.78 -11.39 -25.50
CA PHE A 205 14.13 -12.34 -26.56
C PHE A 205 14.89 -13.60 -26.08
N ASP A 206 15.00 -13.81 -24.76
CA ASP A 206 15.66 -15.00 -24.22
C ASP A 206 14.91 -16.30 -24.60
N ILE A 207 15.54 -17.45 -24.41
CA ILE A 207 15.04 -18.73 -24.95
C ILE A 207 13.81 -19.30 -24.22
N ASN A 208 13.55 -18.94 -22.97
CA ASN A 208 12.44 -19.50 -22.20
C ASN A 208 11.77 -18.46 -21.26
N PRO A 209 10.54 -18.72 -20.78
CA PRO A 209 9.78 -17.75 -19.97
C PRO A 209 10.46 -17.32 -18.66
N PHE A 210 11.20 -18.23 -18.00
CA PHE A 210 11.95 -17.88 -16.78
C PHE A 210 13.05 -16.87 -17.09
N LEU A 211 13.85 -17.13 -18.13
CA LEU A 211 14.89 -16.23 -18.58
C LEU A 211 14.31 -14.87 -19.03
N ARG A 212 13.16 -14.87 -19.72
CA ARG A 212 12.43 -13.63 -20.03
C ARG A 212 11.80 -12.92 -18.83
N CYS A 213 11.94 -13.47 -17.61
CA CYS A 213 11.27 -13.01 -16.40
C CYS A 213 9.74 -12.93 -16.54
N GLN A 214 9.16 -13.70 -17.45
CA GLN A 214 7.73 -13.74 -17.73
C GLN A 214 6.93 -14.49 -16.67
N ILE A 215 7.60 -15.39 -15.92
CA ILE A 215 6.97 -16.17 -14.85
C ILE A 215 6.53 -15.26 -13.68
N PHE A 216 7.19 -14.13 -13.46
CA PHE A 216 6.95 -13.27 -12.31
C PHE A 216 5.73 -12.36 -12.53
N GLN A 217 4.72 -12.52 -11.68
CA GLN A 217 3.55 -11.64 -11.62
C GLN A 217 3.77 -10.64 -10.49
N LEU A 218 4.18 -9.43 -10.86
CA LEU A 218 4.63 -8.41 -9.91
C LEU A 218 3.43 -7.77 -9.20
N GLY A 219 3.49 -7.70 -7.87
CA GLY A 219 2.54 -6.95 -7.05
C GLY A 219 3.22 -5.97 -6.10
N ILE A 220 2.45 -5.01 -5.60
CA ILE A 220 2.96 -3.94 -4.73
C ILE A 220 2.99 -4.32 -3.26
N GLY A 221 4.15 -4.15 -2.62
CA GLY A 221 4.24 -4.19 -1.17
C GLY A 221 3.42 -3.06 -0.56
N LEU A 222 2.37 -3.40 0.19
CA LEU A 222 1.39 -2.44 0.70
C LEU A 222 1.97 -1.44 1.72
N PHE A 223 3.01 -1.82 2.47
CA PHE A 223 3.76 -0.88 3.30
C PHE A 223 4.38 0.24 2.46
N HIS A 224 5.04 -0.11 1.35
CA HIS A 224 5.66 0.86 0.44
C HIS A 224 4.62 1.70 -0.29
N LEU A 225 3.44 1.15 -0.56
CA LEU A 225 2.30 1.93 -1.06
C LEU A 225 1.95 3.06 -0.09
N CYS A 226 1.76 2.77 1.21
CA CYS A 226 1.45 3.78 2.23
C CYS A 226 2.57 4.81 2.41
N LEU A 227 3.82 4.35 2.44
CA LEU A 227 4.99 5.21 2.58
C LEU A 227 5.08 6.19 1.41
N ASN A 228 4.99 5.69 0.17
CA ASN A 228 5.03 6.55 -1.01
C ASN A 228 3.81 7.46 -1.11
N LEU A 229 2.62 7.00 -0.71
CA LEU A 229 1.41 7.82 -0.71
C LEU A 229 1.54 8.98 0.29
N SER A 230 2.09 8.73 1.46
CA SER A 230 2.33 9.77 2.48
C SER A 230 3.28 10.85 1.95
N TRP A 231 4.36 10.45 1.26
CA TRP A 231 5.27 11.41 0.63
C TRP A 231 4.66 12.12 -0.58
N ALA A 232 3.83 11.44 -1.37
CA ALA A 232 3.10 12.06 -2.47
C ALA A 232 2.15 13.15 -1.97
N ILE A 233 1.36 12.86 -0.93
CA ILE A 233 0.48 13.83 -0.26
C ILE A 233 1.29 14.99 0.31
N LEU A 234 2.42 14.72 0.99
CA LEU A 234 3.31 15.77 1.47
C LEU A 234 3.78 16.69 0.34
N ASN A 235 4.14 16.14 -0.83
CA ASN A 235 4.64 16.94 -1.94
C ASN A 235 3.54 17.77 -2.61
N VAL A 236 2.36 17.19 -2.80
CA VAL A 236 1.20 17.88 -3.43
C VAL A 236 0.68 19.00 -2.53
N HIS A 237 0.58 18.75 -1.22
CA HIS A 237 -0.05 19.68 -0.26
C HIS A 237 0.94 20.48 0.57
N ARG A 238 2.26 20.43 0.26
CA ARG A 238 3.32 21.08 1.06
C ARG A 238 3.01 22.54 1.35
N GLY A 239 2.83 23.31 0.26
CA GLY A 239 2.62 24.75 0.31
C GLY A 239 3.72 25.53 1.05
N HIS A 240 3.33 26.68 1.59
CA HIS A 240 4.21 27.60 2.31
C HIS A 240 3.58 27.92 3.67
N VAL A 241 4.41 28.21 4.69
CA VAL A 241 3.93 28.46 6.07
C VAL A 241 2.91 29.61 6.16
N ASN A 242 3.04 30.62 5.30
CA ASN A 242 2.14 31.78 5.22
C ASN A 242 0.85 31.50 4.44
N HIS A 243 0.68 30.30 3.87
CA HIS A 243 -0.53 29.92 3.14
C HIS A 243 -1.35 28.96 4.02
N GLU A 244 -2.46 29.48 4.54
CA GLU A 244 -3.41 28.69 5.33
C GLU A 244 -3.96 27.51 4.50
N GLY A 245 -4.27 26.41 5.19
CA GLY A 245 -4.75 25.16 4.56
C GLY A 245 -3.65 24.29 3.94
N THR A 246 -2.39 24.70 4.00
CA THR A 246 -1.25 23.88 3.52
C THR A 246 -0.67 23.00 4.63
N LEU A 247 0.01 21.90 4.26
CA LEU A 247 0.62 21.00 5.25
C LEU A 247 1.70 21.67 6.08
N VAL A 248 2.55 22.52 5.48
CA VAL A 248 3.59 23.22 6.25
C VAL A 248 2.97 24.15 7.29
N HIS A 249 1.89 24.84 6.95
CA HIS A 249 1.14 25.66 7.91
C HIS A 249 0.56 24.80 9.04
N LEU A 250 -0.11 23.68 8.71
CA LEU A 250 -0.70 22.77 9.70
C LEU A 250 0.36 22.10 10.59
N PHE A 251 1.56 21.81 10.06
CA PHE A 251 2.68 21.30 10.85
C PHE A 251 3.18 22.31 11.88
N VAL A 252 3.10 23.62 11.62
CA VAL A 252 3.40 24.64 12.63
C VAL A 252 2.34 24.59 13.73
N ILE A 253 1.05 24.52 13.37
CA ILE A 253 -0.06 24.46 14.34
C ILE A 253 0.07 23.27 15.29
N ILE A 254 0.47 22.10 14.79
CA ILE A 254 0.65 20.90 15.62
C ILE A 254 2.09 20.71 16.14
N GLU A 255 2.94 21.73 16.02
CA GLU A 255 4.32 21.76 16.53
C GLU A 255 5.24 20.64 15.95
N LYS A 256 5.01 20.23 14.69
CA LYS A 256 5.78 19.22 13.96
C LYS A 256 6.52 19.78 12.74
N THR A 257 7.12 20.96 12.87
CA THR A 257 7.76 21.72 11.77
C THR A 257 8.83 20.95 10.99
N ARG A 258 9.53 20.00 11.63
CA ARG A 258 10.55 19.15 10.98
C ARG A 258 10.00 18.28 9.84
N LEU A 259 8.68 18.05 9.80
CA LEU A 259 8.04 17.23 8.76
C LEU A 259 7.86 17.95 7.42
N GLY A 260 8.07 19.27 7.36
CA GLY A 260 8.02 20.03 6.10
C GLY A 260 9.21 19.78 5.15
N GLY A 261 10.22 19.04 5.61
CA GLY A 261 11.44 18.75 4.86
C GLY A 261 11.27 17.79 3.67
N GLN A 262 12.36 17.50 2.98
CA GLN A 262 12.41 16.41 2.00
C GLN A 262 12.57 15.08 2.75
N HIS A 263 11.74 14.09 2.43
CA HIS A 263 11.78 12.73 2.99
C HIS A 263 11.82 12.66 4.53
N PRO A 264 10.83 13.24 5.23
CA PRO A 264 10.73 13.03 6.68
C PRO A 264 10.51 11.55 7.01
N ASP A 265 10.83 11.19 8.26
CA ASP A 265 10.54 9.87 8.81
C ASP A 265 9.08 9.48 8.55
N TYR A 266 8.88 8.27 8.02
CA TYR A 266 7.57 7.80 7.58
C TYR A 266 6.56 7.74 8.72
N HIS A 267 6.94 7.18 9.87
CA HIS A 267 6.02 6.99 10.98
C HIS A 267 5.59 8.34 11.58
N SER A 268 6.54 9.25 11.73
CA SER A 268 6.29 10.61 12.21
C SER A 268 5.38 11.38 11.25
N LEU A 269 5.62 11.27 9.94
CA LEU A 269 4.79 11.87 8.92
C LEU A 269 3.37 11.29 8.94
N LEU A 270 3.22 9.97 8.88
CA LEU A 270 1.91 9.32 8.86
C LEU A 270 1.09 9.70 10.10
N SER A 271 1.69 9.66 11.29
CA SER A 271 1.03 10.08 12.52
C SER A 271 0.54 11.53 12.46
N ALA A 272 1.37 12.45 11.94
CA ALA A 272 0.98 13.84 11.78
C ALA A 272 -0.15 14.02 10.76
N LEU A 273 -0.10 13.32 9.62
CA LEU A 273 -1.14 13.36 8.59
C LEU A 273 -2.48 12.85 9.13
N MET A 274 -2.49 11.76 9.91
CA MET A 274 -3.71 11.26 10.55
C MET A 274 -4.24 12.22 11.63
N GLN A 275 -3.37 12.80 12.44
CA GLN A 275 -3.75 13.82 13.43
C GLN A 275 -4.38 15.06 12.77
N ILE A 276 -3.84 15.50 11.62
CA ILE A 276 -4.40 16.59 10.81
C ILE A 276 -5.78 16.21 10.29
N LEU A 277 -5.93 15.02 9.69
CA LEU A 277 -7.22 14.54 9.20
C LEU A 277 -8.27 14.53 10.31
N ASP A 278 -7.92 13.98 11.48
CA ASP A 278 -8.82 13.92 12.64
C ASP A 278 -9.27 15.31 13.08
N GLY A 279 -8.33 16.26 13.18
CA GLY A 279 -8.62 17.65 13.54
C GLY A 279 -9.57 18.31 12.54
N LEU A 280 -9.32 18.14 11.24
CA LEU A 280 -10.16 18.68 10.16
C LEU A 280 -11.57 18.07 10.16
N LEU A 281 -11.69 16.76 10.36
CA LEU A 281 -12.99 16.09 10.45
C LEU A 281 -13.77 16.51 11.70
N LEU A 282 -13.11 16.71 12.85
CA LEU A 282 -13.74 17.22 14.06
C LEU A 282 -14.25 18.65 13.88
N ASP A 283 -13.53 19.50 13.15
CA ASP A 283 -14.00 20.84 12.86
C ASP A 283 -15.21 20.81 11.91
N ALA A 284 -15.17 19.96 10.87
CA ALA A 284 -16.32 19.75 10.00
C ALA A 284 -17.56 19.24 10.75
N TRP A 285 -17.40 18.39 11.78
CA TRP A 285 -18.50 18.00 12.66
C TRP A 285 -19.14 19.19 13.38
N ARG A 286 -18.35 20.17 13.85
CA ARG A 286 -18.89 21.37 14.51
C ARG A 286 -19.77 22.18 13.56
N ILE A 287 -19.38 22.24 12.29
CA ILE A 287 -20.11 22.97 11.25
C ILE A 287 -21.40 22.23 10.85
N GLU A 288 -21.32 20.91 10.65
CA GLU A 288 -22.39 20.17 9.97
C GLU A 288 -23.42 19.53 10.89
N CYS A 289 -23.16 19.44 12.21
CA CYS A 289 -24.09 18.78 13.14
C CYS A 289 -25.37 19.59 13.42
N GLY A 290 -25.38 20.90 13.14
CA GLY A 290 -26.55 21.77 13.36
C GLY A 290 -26.74 22.20 14.83
N TYR A 291 -25.76 21.97 15.70
CA TYR A 291 -25.76 22.41 17.10
C TYR A 291 -24.62 23.40 17.32
N SER A 292 -24.72 24.23 18.38
CA SER A 292 -23.67 25.22 18.66
C SER A 292 -22.38 24.58 19.16
N THR A 293 -22.49 23.40 19.80
CA THR A 293 -21.37 22.60 20.27
C THR A 293 -21.57 21.10 20.02
N LEU A 294 -20.46 20.36 19.95
CA LEU A 294 -20.50 18.89 19.88
C LEU A 294 -21.04 18.25 21.17
N ALA A 295 -21.03 18.97 22.30
CA ALA A 295 -21.61 18.50 23.55
C ALA A 295 -23.14 18.53 23.49
N GLU A 296 -23.72 19.59 22.95
CA GLU A 296 -25.16 19.69 22.67
C GLU A 296 -25.61 18.65 21.64
N TYR A 297 -24.82 18.46 20.58
CA TYR A 297 -25.11 17.40 19.62
C TYR A 297 -25.07 16.02 20.26
N ALA A 298 -24.13 15.75 21.17
CA ALA A 298 -24.12 14.48 21.91
C ALA A 298 -25.35 14.33 22.80
N ALA A 299 -25.77 15.42 23.46
CA ALA A 299 -26.93 15.42 24.37
C ALA A 299 -28.26 15.18 23.64
N SER A 300 -28.35 15.48 22.34
CA SER A 300 -29.52 15.13 21.53
C SER A 300 -29.63 13.63 21.20
N ASN A 301 -28.61 12.84 21.57
CA ASN A 301 -28.55 11.40 21.36
C ASN A 301 -28.83 10.98 19.90
N PRO A 302 -28.01 11.45 18.94
CA PRO A 302 -28.28 11.23 17.52
C PRO A 302 -28.29 9.74 17.21
N THR A 303 -29.22 9.29 16.38
CA THR A 303 -29.27 7.89 15.93
C THR A 303 -28.07 7.52 15.05
N ALA A 304 -27.81 6.23 14.87
CA ALA A 304 -26.76 5.76 13.94
C ALA A 304 -26.98 6.27 12.50
N THR A 305 -28.24 6.34 12.06
CA THR A 305 -28.60 6.93 10.76
C THR A 305 -28.25 8.41 10.69
N GLN A 306 -28.59 9.19 11.72
CA GLN A 306 -28.24 10.61 11.77
C GLN A 306 -26.72 10.82 11.72
N LEU A 307 -25.94 10.03 12.48
CA LEU A 307 -24.48 10.08 12.40
C LEU A 307 -23.96 9.79 10.99
N ARG A 308 -24.48 8.74 10.33
CA ARG A 308 -24.08 8.40 8.95
C ARG A 308 -24.45 9.50 7.96
N THR A 309 -25.65 10.06 8.08
CA THR A 309 -26.10 11.18 7.22
C THR A 309 -25.19 12.40 7.40
N THR A 310 -24.87 12.78 8.65
CA THR A 310 -23.97 13.91 8.90
C THR A 310 -22.55 13.62 8.42
N ALA A 311 -22.02 12.40 8.62
CA ALA A 311 -20.71 12.00 8.11
C ALA A 311 -20.63 12.06 6.57
N ALA A 312 -21.67 11.60 5.87
CA ALA A 312 -21.76 11.71 4.42
C ALA A 312 -21.81 13.18 3.97
N LYS A 313 -22.56 14.03 4.69
CA LYS A 313 -22.61 15.48 4.45
C LYS A 313 -21.24 16.13 4.65
N ILE A 314 -20.51 15.75 5.70
CA ILE A 314 -19.14 16.21 5.96
C ILE A 314 -18.23 15.87 4.78
N LEU A 315 -18.22 14.61 4.35
CA LEU A 315 -17.39 14.19 3.21
C LEU A 315 -17.77 14.92 1.93
N TYR A 316 -19.07 15.14 1.68
CA TYR A 316 -19.52 15.88 0.50
C TYR A 316 -19.12 17.36 0.52
N ASN A 317 -19.30 18.04 1.66
CA ASN A 317 -19.07 19.49 1.79
C ASN A 317 -17.59 19.84 2.01
N HIS A 318 -16.82 18.95 2.64
CA HIS A 318 -15.45 19.21 3.11
C HIS A 318 -14.42 18.24 2.54
N GLY A 319 -14.81 17.10 1.97
CA GLY A 319 -13.88 16.09 1.42
C GLY A 319 -14.02 15.86 -0.09
N THR A 320 -14.96 16.52 -0.76
CA THR A 320 -15.10 16.46 -2.22
C THR A 320 -14.76 17.82 -2.80
N PRO A 321 -13.77 17.92 -3.71
CA PRO A 321 -13.46 19.15 -4.44
C PRO A 321 -14.56 19.49 -5.46
N ASN A 322 -15.75 19.83 -4.96
CA ASN A 322 -16.85 20.30 -5.78
C ASN A 322 -16.64 21.78 -6.01
N ARG A 323 -16.08 22.16 -7.17
CA ARG A 323 -16.23 23.52 -7.67
C ARG A 323 -17.67 23.64 -8.13
N PRO A 324 -18.54 24.44 -7.47
CA PRO A 324 -19.83 24.73 -8.06
C PRO A 324 -19.57 25.41 -9.42
N PRO A 325 -20.37 25.14 -10.46
CA PRO A 325 -20.36 25.96 -11.67
C PRO A 325 -20.95 27.33 -11.32
N THR A 326 -20.20 28.15 -10.59
CA THR A 326 -20.57 29.52 -10.23
C THR A 326 -19.70 30.52 -10.97
N ALA A 327 -20.32 31.67 -11.22
CA ALA A 327 -19.91 32.72 -12.15
C ALA A 327 -18.40 32.99 -12.18
N PRO A 328 -17.83 33.33 -13.36
CA PRO A 328 -16.39 33.56 -13.56
C PRO A 328 -15.72 34.51 -12.55
N ASP A 329 -16.50 35.33 -11.84
CA ASP A 329 -16.02 36.49 -11.07
C ASP A 329 -16.13 36.35 -9.54
N ALA A 330 -16.61 35.22 -9.00
CA ALA A 330 -16.65 35.03 -7.54
C ALA A 330 -15.21 34.78 -6.98
N PRO A 331 -14.80 35.45 -5.89
CA PRO A 331 -13.50 35.23 -5.29
C PRO A 331 -13.36 33.77 -4.82
N VAL A 332 -12.28 33.12 -5.25
CA VAL A 332 -11.99 31.72 -4.92
C VAL A 332 -11.44 31.65 -3.49
N ASP A 333 -12.18 31.00 -2.59
CA ASP A 333 -11.70 30.64 -1.27
C ASP A 333 -10.65 29.52 -1.38
N THR A 334 -9.41 29.94 -1.61
CA THR A 334 -8.27 29.05 -1.85
C THR A 334 -7.94 28.21 -0.62
N VAL A 335 -8.18 28.74 0.59
CA VAL A 335 -7.93 28.01 1.85
C VAL A 335 -8.91 26.83 1.95
N ARG A 336 -10.19 27.08 1.68
CA ARG A 336 -11.21 26.03 1.64
C ARG A 336 -10.91 24.99 0.57
N GLU A 337 -10.59 25.39 -0.66
CA GLU A 337 -10.28 24.44 -1.74
C GLU A 337 -9.07 23.56 -1.40
N ASN A 338 -7.99 24.14 -0.85
CA ASN A 338 -6.81 23.38 -0.43
C ASN A 338 -7.16 22.40 0.69
N THR A 339 -7.92 22.85 1.69
CA THR A 339 -8.35 22.00 2.81
C THR A 339 -9.23 20.85 2.32
N GLN A 340 -10.15 21.10 1.38
CA GLN A 340 -11.00 20.06 0.80
C GLN A 340 -10.21 18.98 0.07
N ARG A 341 -9.24 19.39 -0.75
CA ARG A 341 -8.35 18.44 -1.45
C ARG A 341 -7.46 17.69 -0.47
N LEU A 342 -7.00 18.33 0.60
CA LEU A 342 -6.22 17.66 1.64
C LEU A 342 -7.05 16.61 2.38
N ILE A 343 -8.28 16.92 2.78
CA ILE A 343 -9.20 15.95 3.42
C ILE A 343 -9.46 14.78 2.47
N HIS A 344 -9.74 15.06 1.19
CA HIS A 344 -9.92 14.04 0.16
C HIS A 344 -8.74 13.06 0.12
N ASP A 345 -7.52 13.57 -0.02
CA ASP A 345 -6.36 12.69 -0.19
C ASP A 345 -5.98 11.95 1.11
N LEU A 346 -6.15 12.61 2.27
CA LEU A 346 -5.90 12.02 3.57
C LEU A 346 -6.90 10.91 3.91
N ILE A 347 -8.17 11.01 3.51
CA ILE A 347 -9.15 9.94 3.78
C ILE A 347 -8.81 8.66 3.01
N TYR A 348 -8.23 8.76 1.81
CA TYR A 348 -7.71 7.58 1.08
C TYR A 348 -6.46 6.98 1.74
N LEU A 349 -5.55 7.81 2.25
CA LEU A 349 -4.40 7.34 3.03
C LEU A 349 -4.85 6.63 4.32
N CYS A 350 -5.85 7.18 5.01
CA CYS A 350 -6.46 6.55 6.17
C CYS A 350 -7.09 5.20 5.80
N GLU A 351 -7.84 5.14 4.70
CA GLU A 351 -8.51 3.89 4.33
C GLU A 351 -7.52 2.78 3.98
N VAL A 352 -6.49 3.07 3.18
CA VAL A 352 -5.49 2.04 2.85
C VAL A 352 -4.73 1.55 4.09
N THR A 353 -4.39 2.44 5.04
CA THR A 353 -3.68 2.06 6.27
C THR A 353 -4.56 1.22 7.20
N ARG A 354 -5.85 1.58 7.34
CA ARG A 354 -6.83 0.81 8.11
C ARG A 354 -7.15 -0.54 7.47
N ALA A 355 -7.26 -0.60 6.14
CA ALA A 355 -7.50 -1.84 5.40
C ALA A 355 -6.34 -2.82 5.57
N ILE A 356 -5.09 -2.34 5.47
CA ILE A 356 -3.89 -3.16 5.75
C ILE A 356 -3.89 -3.67 7.19
N SER A 357 -4.14 -2.78 8.15
CA SER A 357 -4.14 -3.14 9.58
C SER A 357 -5.22 -4.16 9.92
N ALA A 358 -6.37 -4.09 9.25
CA ALA A 358 -7.47 -5.05 9.40
C ALA A 358 -7.25 -6.35 8.62
N GLY A 359 -6.20 -6.46 7.79
CA GLY A 359 -6.01 -7.61 6.91
C GLY A 359 -7.14 -7.77 5.88
N ASP A 360 -7.79 -6.67 5.45
CA ASP A 360 -8.88 -6.70 4.47
C ASP A 360 -8.42 -6.16 3.12
N PHE A 361 -7.97 -7.09 2.28
CA PHE A 361 -7.47 -6.75 0.95
C PHE A 361 -8.57 -6.30 -0.01
N GLY A 362 -9.84 -6.65 0.25
CA GLY A 362 -10.97 -6.17 -0.56
C GLY A 362 -11.12 -4.65 -0.48
N ARG A 363 -10.92 -4.08 0.70
CA ARG A 363 -10.94 -2.63 0.91
C ARG A 363 -9.81 -1.90 0.17
N VAL A 364 -8.62 -2.50 0.12
CA VAL A 364 -7.50 -1.95 -0.66
C VAL A 364 -7.83 -1.96 -2.16
N GLU A 365 -8.39 -3.05 -2.68
CA GLU A 365 -8.79 -3.16 -4.09
C GLU A 365 -9.85 -2.13 -4.49
N ASP A 366 -10.85 -1.90 -3.63
CA ASP A 366 -11.94 -0.94 -3.90
C ASP A 366 -11.41 0.48 -4.17
N ILE A 367 -10.28 0.89 -3.56
CA ILE A 367 -9.67 2.22 -3.75
C ILE A 367 -8.43 2.24 -4.65
N LEU A 368 -7.96 1.09 -5.14
CA LEU A 368 -6.66 0.99 -5.83
C LEU A 368 -6.61 1.81 -7.14
N THR A 369 -7.75 1.93 -7.84
CA THR A 369 -7.94 2.82 -8.99
C THR A 369 -7.63 4.27 -8.61
N THR A 370 -8.29 4.78 -7.57
CA THR A 370 -8.12 6.15 -7.10
C THR A 370 -6.70 6.41 -6.61
N LEU A 371 -6.12 5.49 -5.85
CA LEU A 371 -4.72 5.60 -5.42
C LEU A 371 -3.77 5.73 -6.62
N SER A 372 -4.02 4.95 -7.69
CA SER A 372 -3.21 5.03 -8.91
C SER A 372 -3.29 6.42 -9.54
N MET A 373 -4.50 7.00 -9.61
CA MET A 373 -4.71 8.37 -10.11
C MET A 373 -4.05 9.44 -9.23
N MET A 374 -4.09 9.28 -7.90
CA MET A 374 -3.39 10.17 -6.98
C MET A 374 -1.88 10.17 -7.23
N PHE A 375 -1.27 8.99 -7.45
CA PHE A 375 0.14 8.90 -7.82
C PHE A 375 0.44 9.54 -9.18
N CYS A 376 -0.46 9.43 -10.16
CA CYS A 376 -0.34 10.15 -11.44
C CYS A 376 -0.26 11.66 -11.19
N GLY A 377 -1.23 12.20 -10.44
CA GLY A 377 -1.34 13.62 -10.13
C GLY A 377 -0.14 14.15 -9.35
N ALA A 378 0.44 13.33 -8.48
CA ALA A 378 1.66 13.66 -7.74
C ALA A 378 2.96 13.52 -8.57
N GLY A 379 2.87 13.26 -9.89
CA GLY A 379 4.04 13.08 -10.76
C GLY A 379 4.79 11.75 -10.56
N SER A 380 4.23 10.82 -9.77
CA SER A 380 4.84 9.53 -9.42
C SER A 380 4.54 8.45 -10.47
N LYS A 381 5.04 8.64 -11.69
CA LYS A 381 4.76 7.78 -12.87
C LYS A 381 5.12 6.30 -12.67
N LYS A 382 6.07 6.00 -11.78
CA LYS A 382 6.54 4.63 -11.48
C LYS A 382 5.50 3.74 -10.77
N ILE A 383 4.49 4.33 -10.12
CA ILE A 383 3.40 3.58 -9.46
C ILE A 383 2.20 3.43 -10.41
N THR A 384 1.92 4.45 -11.22
CA THR A 384 0.86 4.47 -12.23
C THR A 384 0.98 3.37 -13.29
N GLN A 385 2.20 3.07 -13.76
CA GLN A 385 2.42 2.03 -14.78
C GLN A 385 2.01 0.61 -14.34
N ARG A 386 1.61 0.40 -13.08
CA ARG A 386 1.41 -0.92 -12.48
C ARG A 386 -0.01 -1.47 -12.63
N LYS A 387 -1.03 -0.63 -12.80
CA LYS A 387 -2.41 -1.12 -12.98
C LYS A 387 -2.64 -1.74 -14.36
N SER A 388 -1.93 -1.27 -15.39
CA SER A 388 -1.99 -1.84 -16.74
C SER A 388 -1.50 -3.29 -16.81
N CYS A 389 -0.73 -3.76 -15.84
CA CYS A 389 -0.32 -5.17 -15.78
C CYS A 389 -1.33 -6.04 -15.00
N ILE A 390 -1.92 -5.53 -13.92
CA ILE A 390 -2.82 -6.31 -13.04
C ILE A 390 -4.19 -6.55 -13.71
N SER A 391 -4.78 -5.53 -14.35
CA SER A 391 -6.07 -5.70 -15.05
C SER A 391 -5.99 -6.54 -16.33
N ARG A 392 -4.78 -6.81 -16.84
CA ARG A 392 -4.56 -7.66 -18.03
C ARG A 392 -4.41 -9.14 -17.68
N THR A 393 -4.22 -9.47 -16.40
CA THR A 393 -3.94 -10.84 -15.92
C THR A 393 -5.07 -11.48 -15.12
N THR A 394 -5.96 -10.69 -14.52
CA THR A 394 -7.24 -11.15 -13.96
C THR A 394 -8.27 -11.26 -15.07
#